data_AF-A0A4V1D6B4-F1
#
_entry.id   AF-A0A4V1D6B4-F1
#
_cell.length_a   1.000
_cell.length_b   1.000
_cell.length_c   1.000
_cell.angle_alpha   90.00
_cell.angle_beta   90.00
_cell.angle_gamma   90.00
#
_symmetry.space_group_name_H-M   'P 1'
#
loop_
_entity.id
_entity.type
_entity.pdbx_description
1 polymer ?
#
loop_
_entity_poly.entity_id
_entity_poly.type
_entity_poly.pdbx_seq_one_letter_code
_entity_poly.pdbx_strand_id
1 'polypeptide(L)'
;MQPKIFGLLLRVCISVLLMGALFKIMHWPYATIVMLVSISGILLLYPLRFWFIREKSTMEYVKLALVVLWCLNYLTKVLHLYQLPLFFNIVLVLLFIWWFINEGETALNFRNIKIKGVLKIFYMAIAIIAIGCIVLGALFKIQHWSYSNLLFVIGMTITSILVTVDHFVRD
;
A
#
# COMPACT_ATOMS: atom_id res chain seq x y z
N MET A 1 -19.60 -11.14 10.87
CA MET A 1 -18.62 -10.18 11.40
C MET A 1 -17.27 -10.53 10.82
N GLN A 2 -16.66 -9.65 10.03
CA GLN A 2 -15.27 -9.86 9.60
C GLN A 2 -14.37 -9.78 10.85
N PRO A 3 -13.39 -10.69 11.03
CA PRO A 3 -12.50 -10.60 12.18
C PRO A 3 -11.62 -9.37 12.01
N LYS A 4 -11.82 -8.36 12.86
CA LYS A 4 -11.09 -7.08 12.83
C LYS A 4 -9.56 -7.26 12.80
N ILE A 5 -9.11 -8.36 13.41
CA ILE A 5 -7.71 -8.81 13.47
C ILE A 5 -7.06 -8.91 12.08
N PHE A 6 -7.76 -9.46 11.07
CA PHE A 6 -7.17 -9.60 9.72
C PHE A 6 -6.92 -8.25 9.04
N GLY A 7 -7.77 -7.26 9.29
CA GLY A 7 -7.61 -5.91 8.77
C GLY A 7 -6.38 -5.21 9.37
N LEU A 8 -6.18 -5.34 10.68
CA LEU A 8 -5.01 -4.81 11.37
C LEU A 8 -3.73 -5.49 10.87
N LEU A 9 -3.72 -6.82 10.83
CA LEU A 9 -2.53 -7.59 10.44
C LEU A 9 -2.08 -7.26 9.01
N LEU A 10 -3.04 -7.11 8.08
CA LEU A 10 -2.76 -6.70 6.71
C LEU A 10 -2.11 -5.31 6.65
N ARG A 11 -2.62 -4.34 7.41
CA ARG A 11 -2.05 -2.99 7.46
C ARG A 11 -0.63 -2.99 8.04
N VAL A 12 -0.38 -3.78 9.07
CA VAL A 12 0.97 -3.98 9.60
C VAL A 12 1.91 -4.53 8.53
N CYS A 13 1.49 -5.55 7.76
CA CYS A 13 2.31 -6.06 6.66
C CYS A 13 2.59 -4.99 5.59
N ILE A 14 1.61 -4.12 5.27
CA ILE A 14 1.81 -2.99 4.34
C ILE A 14 2.81 -1.99 4.92
N SER A 15 2.72 -1.64 6.19
CA SER A 15 3.65 -0.72 6.86
C SER A 15 5.08 -1.26 6.89
N VAL A 16 5.26 -2.56 7.17
CA VAL A 16 6.57 -3.23 7.11
C VAL A 16 7.08 -3.30 5.67
N LEU A 17 6.20 -3.51 4.69
CA LEU A 17 6.58 -3.48 3.27
C LEU A 17 7.09 -2.10 2.84
N LEU A 18 6.41 -1.02 3.25
CA LEU A 18 6.85 0.35 2.99
C LEU A 18 8.23 0.62 3.60
N MET A 19 8.47 0.14 4.83
CA MET A 19 9.78 0.25 5.48
C MET A 19 10.85 -0.58 4.76
N GLY A 20 10.53 -1.80 4.33
CA GLY A 20 11.44 -2.64 3.54
C GLY A 20 11.80 -2.00 2.19
N ALA A 21 10.84 -1.35 1.53
CA ALA A 21 11.10 -0.60 0.29
C ALA A 21 12.03 0.59 0.53
N LEU A 22 11.85 1.30 1.66
CA LEU A 22 12.73 2.38 2.09
C LEU A 22 14.16 1.86 2.34
N PHE A 23 14.30 0.76 3.07
CA PHE A 23 15.60 0.11 3.30
C PHE A 23 16.29 -0.30 2.00
N LYS A 24 15.51 -0.78 1.01
CA LYS A 24 16.05 -1.14 -0.31
C LYS A 24 16.61 0.08 -1.04
N ILE A 25 15.92 1.22 -0.93
CA ILE A 25 16.37 2.49 -1.52
C ILE A 25 17.60 3.04 -0.78
N MET A 26 17.70 2.83 0.53
CA MET A 26 18.86 3.22 1.33
C MET A 26 20.04 2.23 1.26
N HIS A 27 19.92 1.15 0.47
CA HIS A 27 20.91 0.07 0.38
C HIS A 27 21.20 -0.64 1.71
N TRP A 28 20.24 -0.65 2.63
CA TRP A 28 20.39 -1.36 3.89
C TRP A 28 20.38 -2.88 3.67
N PRO A 29 21.19 -3.63 4.44
CA PRO A 29 21.22 -5.08 4.35
C PRO A 29 19.85 -5.66 4.72
N TYR A 30 19.54 -6.84 4.19
CA TYR A 30 18.29 -7.57 4.43
C TYR A 30 16.99 -6.89 3.96
N ALA A 31 17.06 -5.73 3.29
CA ALA A 31 15.87 -5.05 2.78
C ALA A 31 14.97 -5.95 1.92
N THR A 32 15.57 -6.74 1.02
CA THR A 32 14.84 -7.70 0.18
C THR A 32 14.12 -8.76 1.01
N ILE A 33 14.73 -9.23 2.11
CA ILE A 33 14.12 -10.23 3.00
C ILE A 33 12.89 -9.64 3.71
N VAL A 34 13.01 -8.42 4.24
CA VAL A 34 11.91 -7.70 4.89
C VAL A 34 10.75 -7.52 3.92
N MET A 35 11.03 -7.11 2.68
CA MET A 35 10.01 -6.97 1.63
C MET A 35 9.36 -8.31 1.27
N LEU A 36 10.16 -9.39 1.12
CA LEU A 36 9.66 -10.72 0.80
C LEU A 36 8.72 -11.27 1.88
N VAL A 37 9.10 -11.15 3.15
CA VAL A 37 8.26 -11.58 4.29
C VAL A 37 6.95 -10.81 4.29
N SER A 38 7.01 -9.49 4.09
CA SER A 38 5.82 -8.63 4.08
C SER A 38 4.88 -8.96 2.92
N ILE A 39 5.42 -9.17 1.71
CA ILE A 39 4.63 -9.52 0.52
C ILE A 39 4.04 -10.92 0.63
N SER A 40 4.78 -11.87 1.17
CA SER A 40 4.25 -13.22 1.44
C SER A 40 3.13 -13.17 2.48
N GLY A 41 3.28 -12.34 3.51
CA GLY A 41 2.23 -12.08 4.49
C GLY A 41 0.96 -11.49 3.85
N ILE A 42 1.09 -10.47 2.99
CA ILE A 42 -0.05 -9.88 2.27
C ILE A 42 -0.72 -10.91 1.35
N LEU A 43 0.08 -11.71 0.63
CA LEU A 43 -0.39 -12.73 -0.29
C LEU A 43 -1.20 -13.83 0.41
N LEU A 44 -0.87 -14.15 1.67
CA LEU A 44 -1.63 -15.14 2.46
C LEU A 44 -2.83 -14.50 3.17
N LEU A 45 -2.65 -13.35 3.81
CA LEU A 45 -3.67 -12.71 4.64
C LEU A 45 -4.83 -12.14 3.82
N TYR A 46 -4.57 -11.62 2.61
CA TYR A 46 -5.60 -11.00 1.81
C TYR A 46 -6.64 -12.01 1.26
N PRO A 47 -6.25 -13.14 0.65
CA PRO A 47 -7.21 -14.19 0.26
C PRO A 47 -7.90 -14.83 1.46
N LEU A 48 -7.18 -15.01 2.57
CA LEU A 48 -7.78 -15.52 3.81
C LEU A 48 -8.89 -14.58 4.30
N ARG A 49 -8.66 -13.27 4.31
CA ARG A 49 -9.68 -12.27 4.63
C ARG A 49 -10.87 -12.36 3.66
N PHE A 50 -10.60 -12.50 2.36
CA PHE A 50 -11.63 -12.60 1.32
C PHE A 50 -12.55 -13.83 1.52
N TRP A 51 -12.02 -14.94 2.04
CA TRP A 51 -12.81 -16.14 2.32
C TRP A 51 -13.92 -15.90 3.36
N PHE A 52 -13.69 -15.03 4.34
CA PHE A 52 -14.64 -14.73 5.41
C PHE A 52 -15.72 -13.71 5.03
N ILE A 53 -15.71 -13.20 3.80
CA ILE A 53 -16.75 -12.28 3.31
C ILE A 53 -17.97 -13.07 2.83
N ARG A 54 -19.14 -12.75 3.40
CA ARG A 54 -20.40 -13.47 3.13
C ARG A 54 -21.02 -13.12 1.77
N GLU A 55 -21.00 -11.85 1.39
CA GLU A 55 -21.57 -11.36 0.13
C GLU A 55 -20.45 -10.73 -0.70
N LYS A 56 -19.98 -11.47 -1.70
CA LYS A 56 -18.84 -11.07 -2.52
C LYS A 56 -19.33 -10.27 -3.72
N SER A 57 -19.09 -8.97 -3.70
CA SER A 57 -19.35 -8.12 -4.87
C SER A 57 -18.28 -8.33 -5.95
N THR A 58 -18.59 -7.97 -7.19
CA THR A 58 -17.64 -8.02 -8.31
C THR A 58 -16.36 -7.22 -8.00
N MET A 59 -16.48 -6.11 -7.26
CA MET A 59 -15.35 -5.27 -6.86
C MET A 59 -14.41 -5.95 -5.88
N GLU A 60 -14.90 -6.83 -5.01
CA GLU A 60 -14.03 -7.54 -4.09
C GLU A 60 -13.14 -8.56 -4.81
N TYR A 61 -13.66 -9.20 -5.87
CA TYR A 61 -12.85 -10.07 -6.74
C TYR A 61 -11.78 -9.28 -7.50
N VAL A 62 -12.11 -8.08 -8.01
CA VAL A 62 -11.14 -7.21 -8.70
C VAL A 62 -10.01 -6.80 -7.74
N LYS A 63 -10.34 -6.40 -6.51
CA LYS A 63 -9.32 -6.06 -5.49
C LYS A 63 -8.45 -7.25 -5.11
N LEU A 64 -9.05 -8.44 -4.95
CA LEU A 64 -8.30 -9.67 -4.71
C LEU A 64 -7.32 -9.95 -5.85
N ALA A 65 -7.79 -9.90 -7.10
CA ALA A 65 -6.96 -10.09 -8.28
C ALA A 65 -5.82 -9.07 -8.34
N LEU A 66 -6.10 -7.79 -8.09
CA LEU A 66 -5.09 -6.73 -8.02
C LEU A 66 -3.99 -7.04 -6.99
N VAL A 67 -4.37 -7.38 -5.76
CA VAL A 67 -3.41 -7.66 -4.68
C VAL A 67 -2.59 -8.91 -4.98
N VAL A 68 -3.25 -10.01 -5.37
CA VAL A 68 -2.57 -11.29 -5.68
C VAL A 68 -1.62 -11.14 -6.86
N LEU A 69 -2.07 -10.52 -7.96
CA LEU A 69 -1.23 -10.30 -9.14
C LEU A 69 -0.05 -9.37 -8.83
N TRP A 70 -0.26 -8.34 -8.00
CA TRP A 70 0.82 -7.43 -7.59
C TRP A 70 1.88 -8.15 -6.76
N CYS A 71 1.46 -8.95 -5.78
CA CYS A 71 2.37 -9.77 -4.98
C CYS A 71 3.13 -10.81 -5.83
N LEU A 72 2.45 -11.51 -6.73
CA LEU A 72 3.07 -12.48 -7.64
C LEU A 72 4.08 -11.81 -8.58
N ASN A 73 3.74 -10.64 -9.14
CA ASN A 73 4.65 -9.86 -9.99
C ASN A 73 5.93 -9.43 -9.25
N TYR A 74 5.83 -9.11 -7.96
CA TYR A 74 7.03 -8.85 -7.16
C TYR A 74 7.86 -10.12 -6.94
N LEU A 75 7.21 -11.24 -6.58
CA LEU A 75 7.90 -12.50 -6.32
C LEU A 75 8.64 -13.02 -7.55
N THR A 76 8.04 -12.95 -8.74
CA THR A 76 8.70 -13.36 -10.00
C THR A 76 9.95 -12.52 -10.28
N LYS A 77 9.89 -11.20 -10.03
CA LYS A 77 11.05 -10.31 -10.18
C LYS A 77 12.19 -10.65 -9.21
N VAL A 78 11.87 -10.95 -7.94
CA VAL A 78 12.90 -11.24 -6.93
C VAL A 78 13.49 -12.63 -7.11
N LEU A 79 12.68 -13.62 -7.48
CA LEU A 79 13.13 -14.99 -7.70
C LEU A 79 13.80 -15.20 -9.08
N HIS A 80 13.94 -14.14 -9.87
CA HIS A 80 14.45 -14.19 -11.25
C HIS A 80 13.74 -15.25 -12.12
N LEU A 81 12.46 -15.52 -11.82
CA LEU A 81 11.65 -16.44 -12.61
C LEU A 81 11.34 -15.77 -13.96
N TYR A 82 11.43 -16.56 -15.03
CA TYR A 82 11.30 -16.19 -16.45
C TYR A 82 10.32 -15.05 -16.79
N GLN A 83 10.64 -14.27 -17.83
CA GLN A 83 10.01 -13.03 -18.35
C GLN A 83 8.47 -13.04 -18.55
N LEU A 84 7.69 -13.20 -17.46
CA LEU A 84 6.27 -12.86 -17.41
C LEU A 84 5.92 -11.46 -16.84
N PRO A 85 6.85 -10.54 -16.47
CA PRO A 85 6.44 -9.32 -15.78
C PRO A 85 5.61 -8.39 -16.67
N LEU A 86 5.78 -8.44 -18.00
CA LEU A 86 5.05 -7.57 -18.91
C LEU A 86 3.55 -7.93 -18.97
N PHE A 87 3.23 -9.21 -19.06
CA PHE A 87 1.84 -9.69 -18.98
C PHE A 87 1.18 -9.28 -17.66
N PHE A 88 1.84 -9.54 -16.53
CA PHE A 88 1.32 -9.16 -15.21
C PHE A 88 1.11 -7.66 -15.08
N ASN A 89 2.04 -6.84 -15.57
CA ASN A 89 1.91 -5.39 -15.52
C ASN A 89 0.72 -4.89 -16.36
N ILE A 90 0.52 -5.42 -17.57
CA ILE A 90 -0.61 -5.01 -18.43
C ILE A 90 -1.95 -5.37 -17.76
N VAL A 91 -2.09 -6.61 -17.27
CA VAL A 91 -3.31 -7.05 -16.58
C VAL A 91 -3.57 -6.21 -15.33
N LEU A 92 -2.53 -5.92 -14.54
CA LEU A 92 -2.63 -5.05 -13.37
C LEU A 92 -3.15 -3.65 -13.72
N VAL A 93 -2.64 -3.05 -14.79
CA VAL A 93 -3.08 -1.72 -15.25
C VAL A 93 -4.55 -1.75 -15.67
N LEU A 94 -4.98 -2.76 -16.44
CA LEU A 94 -6.37 -2.89 -16.86
C LEU A 94 -7.32 -3.04 -15.66
N LEU A 95 -6.97 -3.89 -14.69
CA LEU A 95 -7.75 -4.07 -13.47
C LEU A 95 -7.76 -2.80 -12.61
N PHE A 96 -6.65 -2.06 -12.58
CA PHE A 96 -6.56 -0.81 -11.83
C PHE A 96 -7.48 0.26 -12.42
N ILE A 97 -7.50 0.41 -13.75
CA ILE A 97 -8.41 1.33 -14.45
C ILE A 97 -9.87 0.95 -14.15
N TRP A 98 -10.20 -0.35 -14.23
CA TRP A 98 -11.55 -0.83 -13.92
C TRP A 98 -11.96 -0.50 -12.48
N TRP A 99 -11.08 -0.75 -11.52
CA TRP A 99 -11.33 -0.43 -10.11
C TRP A 99 -11.50 1.08 -9.91
N PHE A 100 -10.64 1.88 -10.52
CA PHE A 100 -10.64 3.33 -10.37
C PHE A 100 -11.93 3.96 -10.90
N ILE A 101 -12.45 3.51 -12.05
CA ILE A 101 -13.71 4.03 -12.61
C ILE A 101 -14.91 3.74 -11.70
N ASN A 102 -14.96 2.56 -11.07
CA ASN A 102 -16.14 2.13 -10.32
C ASN A 102 -16.14 2.56 -8.85
N GLU A 103 -14.97 2.61 -8.21
CA GLU A 103 -14.86 2.90 -6.78
C GLU A 103 -13.93 4.08 -6.46
N GLY A 104 -13.25 4.66 -7.46
CA GLY A 104 -12.28 5.75 -7.25
C GLY A 104 -12.89 6.94 -6.50
N GLU A 105 -14.15 7.29 -6.78
CA GLU A 105 -14.84 8.37 -6.08
C GLU A 105 -15.08 8.07 -4.59
N THR A 106 -15.42 6.82 -4.26
CA THR A 106 -15.60 6.41 -2.86
C THR A 106 -14.27 6.36 -2.10
N ALA A 107 -13.17 6.02 -2.79
CA ALA A 107 -11.83 6.02 -2.21
C ALA A 107 -11.36 7.43 -1.85
N LEU A 108 -11.76 8.44 -2.63
CA LEU A 108 -11.45 9.86 -2.39
C LEU A 108 -12.40 10.53 -1.38
N ASN A 109 -13.45 9.84 -0.92
CA ASN A 109 -14.44 10.42 -0.01
C ASN A 109 -13.97 10.38 1.46
N PHE A 110 -13.50 11.53 1.95
CA PHE A 110 -12.99 11.73 3.33
C PHE A 110 -14.05 11.71 4.44
N ARG A 111 -15.30 11.38 4.11
CA ARG A 111 -16.45 11.49 5.02
C ARG A 111 -16.50 10.38 6.08
N ASN A 112 -15.77 9.28 5.92
CA ASN A 112 -15.78 8.11 6.81
C ASN A 112 -14.80 8.15 8.00
N ILE A 113 -14.18 9.30 8.30
CA ILE A 113 -13.31 9.43 9.48
C ILE A 113 -14.17 9.67 10.72
N LYS A 114 -14.06 8.80 11.74
CA LYS A 114 -14.86 8.88 12.98
C LYS A 114 -14.43 10.03 13.90
N ILE A 115 -13.18 10.44 13.82
CA ILE A 115 -12.62 11.53 14.63
C ILE A 115 -13.30 12.85 14.25
N LYS A 116 -13.71 13.63 15.25
CA LYS A 116 -14.39 14.93 15.08
C LYS A 116 -13.46 16.09 15.45
N GLY A 117 -13.77 17.29 14.92
CA GLY A 117 -13.11 18.53 15.30
C GLY A 117 -11.67 18.70 14.77
N VAL A 118 -10.81 19.32 15.59
CA VAL A 118 -9.44 19.73 15.23
C VAL A 118 -8.54 18.53 14.90
N LEU A 119 -8.70 17.40 15.59
CA LEU A 119 -7.90 16.19 15.36
C LEU A 119 -8.09 15.61 13.96
N LYS A 120 -9.29 15.73 13.37
CA LYS A 120 -9.55 15.30 11.99
C LYS A 120 -8.77 16.14 10.98
N ILE A 121 -8.73 17.46 11.21
CA ILE A 121 -7.99 18.40 10.37
C ILE A 121 -6.49 18.11 10.45
N PHE A 122 -5.96 17.88 11.66
CA PHE A 122 -4.56 17.55 11.86
C PHE A 122 -4.18 16.22 11.18
N TYR A 123 -5.01 15.18 11.32
CA TYR A 123 -4.81 13.90 10.65
C TYR A 123 -4.78 14.04 9.11
N MET A 124 -5.73 14.79 8.54
CA MET A 124 -5.75 15.06 7.10
C MET A 124 -4.53 15.84 6.64
N ALA A 125 -4.12 16.87 7.40
CA ALA A 125 -2.93 17.66 7.07
C ALA A 125 -1.68 16.78 7.05
N ILE A 126 -1.48 15.92 8.05
CA ILE A 126 -0.35 14.98 8.07
C ILE A 126 -0.41 14.03 6.87
N ALA A 127 -1.59 13.49 6.53
CA ALA A 127 -1.74 12.59 5.39
C ALA A 127 -1.39 13.27 4.06
N ILE A 128 -1.83 14.51 3.85
CA ILE A 128 -1.51 15.30 2.66
C ILE A 128 -0.01 15.62 2.60
N ILE A 129 0.58 16.01 3.73
CA ILE A 129 2.02 16.30 3.82
C ILE A 129 2.82 15.02 3.51
N ALA A 130 2.44 13.87 4.05
CA ALA A 130 3.13 12.61 3.80
C ALA A 130 3.14 12.25 2.30
N ILE A 131 1.97 12.30 1.65
CA ILE A 131 1.85 12.05 0.21
C ILE A 131 2.66 13.09 -0.59
N GLY A 132 2.58 14.37 -0.22
CA GLY A 132 3.34 15.44 -0.84
C GLY A 132 4.85 15.22 -0.74
N CYS A 133 5.36 14.82 0.43
CA CYS A 133 6.77 14.51 0.64
C CYS A 133 7.25 13.32 -0.22
N ILE A 134 6.42 12.28 -0.39
CA ILE A 134 6.75 11.14 -1.27
C ILE A 134 6.84 11.61 -2.73
N VAL A 135 5.83 12.34 -3.21
CA VAL A 135 5.76 12.80 -4.60
C VAL A 135 6.89 13.77 -4.91
N LEU A 136 7.07 14.81 -4.10
CA LEU A 136 8.14 15.79 -4.25
C LEU A 136 9.53 15.14 -4.08
N GLY A 137 9.67 14.23 -3.12
CA GLY A 137 10.91 13.49 -2.89
C GLY A 137 11.30 12.66 -4.12
N ALA A 138 10.33 11.98 -4.74
CA ALA A 138 10.53 11.23 -5.98
C ALA A 138 10.89 12.14 -7.16
N LEU A 139 10.19 13.27 -7.33
CA LEU A 139 10.49 14.26 -8.38
C LEU A 139 11.89 14.84 -8.24
N PHE A 140 12.26 15.27 -7.04
CA PHE A 140 13.60 15.79 -6.73
C PHE A 140 14.69 14.73 -6.92
N LYS A 141 14.34 13.44 -6.81
CA LYS A 141 15.29 12.35 -7.06
C LYS A 141 15.67 12.29 -8.52
N ILE A 142 14.67 12.42 -9.39
CA ILE A 142 14.84 12.46 -10.84
C ILE A 142 15.65 13.70 -11.26
N GLN A 143 15.47 14.81 -10.54
CA GLN A 143 16.20 16.06 -10.77
C GLN A 143 17.57 16.14 -10.09
N HIS A 144 18.02 15.07 -9.41
CA HIS A 144 19.29 15.01 -8.68
C HIS A 144 19.48 16.08 -7.58
N TRP A 145 18.39 16.53 -6.96
CA TRP A 145 18.46 17.46 -5.83
C TRP A 145 19.00 16.79 -4.56
N SER A 146 19.84 17.51 -3.80
CA SER A 146 20.57 16.99 -2.64
C SER A 146 19.69 16.42 -1.53
N TYR A 147 18.52 17.03 -1.28
CA TYR A 147 17.61 16.63 -0.19
C TYR A 147 16.50 15.65 -0.61
N SER A 148 16.51 15.17 -1.85
CA SER A 148 15.48 14.27 -2.37
C SER A 148 15.28 13.03 -1.49
N ASN A 149 16.37 12.34 -1.15
CA ASN A 149 16.31 11.10 -0.39
C ASN A 149 15.72 11.34 1.01
N LEU A 150 16.08 12.45 1.66
CA LEU A 150 15.57 12.81 2.98
C LEU A 150 14.06 13.07 2.94
N LEU A 151 13.60 13.85 1.95
CA LEU A 151 12.17 14.16 1.79
C LEU A 151 11.34 12.90 1.52
N PHE A 152 11.88 12.00 0.68
CA PHE A 152 11.25 10.72 0.37
C PHE A 152 11.19 9.79 1.60
N VAL A 153 12.26 9.73 2.40
CA VAL A 153 12.32 8.95 3.64
C VAL A 153 11.28 9.44 4.64
N ILE A 154 11.19 10.75 4.87
CA ILE A 154 10.19 11.34 5.78
C ILE A 154 8.77 11.00 5.31
N GLY A 155 8.48 11.16 4.02
CA GLY A 155 7.16 10.83 3.48
C GLY A 155 6.80 9.36 3.71
N MET A 156 7.72 8.45 3.37
CA MET A 156 7.50 7.00 3.50
C MET A 156 7.36 6.54 4.96
N THR A 157 8.12 7.10 5.90
CA THR A 157 7.99 6.75 7.32
C THR A 157 6.66 7.24 7.90
N ILE A 158 6.26 8.48 7.60
CA ILE A 158 4.96 9.01 8.03
C ILE A 158 3.82 8.17 7.44
N THR A 159 3.85 7.84 6.15
CA THR A 159 2.83 6.99 5.54
C THR A 159 2.76 5.60 6.17
N SER A 160 3.90 4.98 6.48
CA SER A 160 3.93 3.67 7.17
C SER A 160 3.24 3.72 8.54
N ILE A 161 3.46 4.79 9.30
CA ILE A 161 2.78 4.99 10.60
C ILE A 161 1.29 5.25 10.38
N LEU A 162 0.92 6.13 9.44
CA LEU A 162 -0.46 6.48 9.15
C LEU A 162 -1.30 5.28 8.72
N VAL A 163 -0.75 4.35 7.92
CA VAL A 163 -1.48 3.16 7.47
C VAL A 163 -1.92 2.28 8.64
N THR A 164 -1.08 2.15 9.68
CA THR A 164 -1.39 1.43 10.91
C THR A 164 -2.41 2.21 11.75
N VAL A 165 -2.19 3.51 11.94
CA VAL A 165 -3.07 4.39 12.73
C VAL A 165 -4.47 4.48 12.12
N ASP A 166 -4.58 4.50 10.79
CA ASP A 166 -5.83 4.61 10.04
C ASP A 166 -6.83 3.51 10.39
N HIS A 167 -6.36 2.32 10.83
CA HIS A 167 -7.22 1.28 11.40
C HIS A 167 -8.03 1.84 12.57
N PHE A 168 -7.36 2.37 13.59
CA PHE A 168 -8.00 2.88 14.81
C PHE A 168 -8.83 4.16 14.57
N VAL A 169 -8.52 4.92 13.51
CA VAL A 169 -9.22 6.17 13.17
C VAL A 169 -10.54 5.92 12.43
N ARG A 170 -10.63 4.83 11.65
CA ARG A 170 -11.81 4.50 10.84
C ARG A 170 -12.68 3.38 11.44
N ASP A 171 -12.12 2.51 12.29
CA ASP A 171 -12.83 1.40 12.96
C ASP A 171 -13.59 1.76 14.22
#